data_AF-A0A1V5QHV4-F1
#
_entry.id   AF-A0A1V5QHV4-F1
#
_cell.length_a   1.000
_cell.length_b   1.000
_cell.length_c   1.000
_cell.angle_alpha   90.00
_cell.angle_beta   90.00
_cell.angle_gamma   90.00
#
_symmetry.space_group_name_H-M   'P 1'
#
loop_
_entity.id
_entity.type
_entity.pdbx_description
1 polymer ?
#
loop_
_entity_poly.entity_id
_entity_poly.type
_entity_poly.pdbx_seq_one_letter_code
_entity_poly.pdbx_strand_id
1 'polypeptide(L)'
;MINYAEGGYVSTQEFLALLNELHHGNRPDLAIFYNGLNDMYSAAQSGEAGIPQNEWNRVAEFNVSSRQVQVYWLALFGERTGLHAVRLMHRLAARHRPDRYAELRPGLNRDVVTAYYANMRAIDGLAKAYGFRVLLYWQPVLYNKRSRTAFEEKMIHTQPEHFQAFFSSVEALIREQGAQWETCDFHYIGDLFEHASQPLYIDFSHISEEGNHLVAERISRDVALMLMSGGAE
;
A
#
# COMPACT_ATOMS: atom_id res chain seq x y z
N MET A 1 19.07 -7.80 5.68
CA MET A 1 17.79 -7.70 4.93
C MET A 1 16.78 -7.03 5.84
N ILE A 2 16.19 -5.92 5.39
CA ILE A 2 15.07 -5.27 6.10
C ILE A 2 13.87 -5.35 5.16
N ASN A 3 12.74 -5.85 5.66
CA ASN A 3 11.48 -5.93 4.94
C ASN A 3 10.67 -4.66 5.24
N TYR A 4 10.30 -3.91 4.21
CA TYR A 4 9.49 -2.68 4.35
C TYR A 4 8.02 -2.90 4.00
N ALA A 5 7.60 -4.13 3.69
CA ALA A 5 6.20 -4.51 3.49
C ALA A 5 5.45 -4.52 4.84
N GLU A 6 5.12 -3.32 5.31
CA GLU A 6 4.32 -3.09 6.51
C GLU A 6 2.83 -3.06 6.15
N GLY A 7 2.00 -3.64 7.01
CA GLY A 7 0.55 -3.71 6.79
C GLY A 7 -0.07 -2.32 6.61
N GLY A 8 -0.65 -2.08 5.42
CA GLY A 8 -1.35 -0.83 5.09
C GLY A 8 -0.46 0.37 4.75
N TYR A 9 0.86 0.19 4.61
CA TYR A 9 1.74 1.27 4.16
C TYR A 9 1.59 1.49 2.66
N VAL A 10 1.49 2.77 2.25
CA VAL A 10 1.69 3.19 0.86
C VAL A 10 3.18 3.42 0.59
N SER A 11 3.59 3.44 -0.68
CA SER A 11 5.00 3.62 -1.07
C SER A 11 5.66 4.85 -0.46
N THR A 12 4.91 5.94 -0.23
CA THR A 12 5.41 7.14 0.45
C THR A 12 5.84 6.85 1.88
N GLN A 13 5.07 6.04 2.62
CA GLN A 13 5.41 5.70 4.02
C GLN A 13 6.63 4.79 4.09
N GLU A 14 6.76 3.84 3.17
CA GLU A 14 7.92 2.95 3.10
C GLU A 14 9.19 3.72 2.72
N PHE A 15 9.10 4.68 1.80
CA PHE A 15 10.20 5.61 1.49
C PHE A 15 10.63 6.40 2.73
N LEU A 16 9.68 6.99 3.46
CA LEU A 16 9.98 7.77 4.67
C LEU A 16 10.56 6.88 5.78
N ALA A 17 10.10 5.64 5.91
CA ALA A 17 10.65 4.66 6.85
C ALA A 17 12.11 4.32 6.52
N LEU A 18 12.42 4.03 5.25
CA LEU A 18 13.81 3.81 4.80
C LEU A 18 14.69 5.03 5.10
N LEU A 19 14.21 6.24 4.78
CA LEU A 19 14.95 7.47 5.06
C LEU A 19 15.25 7.63 6.55
N ASN A 20 14.29 7.31 7.41
CA ASN A 20 14.46 7.35 8.85
C ASN A 20 15.47 6.30 9.34
N GLU A 21 15.47 5.09 8.79
CA GLU A 21 16.47 4.07 9.12
C GLU A 21 17.89 4.53 8.73
N LEU A 22 18.06 5.04 7.52
CA LEU A 22 19.33 5.56 7.05
C LEU A 22 19.83 6.73 7.92
N HIS A 23 18.91 7.60 8.37
CA HIS A 23 19.23 8.70 9.28
C HIS A 23 19.81 8.22 10.61
N HIS A 24 19.36 7.07 11.12
CA HIS A 24 19.88 6.46 12.34
C HIS A 24 21.16 5.63 12.11
N GLY A 25 21.69 5.62 10.89
CA GLY A 25 22.86 4.83 10.51
C GLY A 25 22.54 3.36 10.21
N ASN A 26 21.26 2.98 10.20
CA ASN A 26 20.83 1.63 9.85
C ASN A 26 20.82 1.50 8.31
N ARG A 27 21.92 1.00 7.75
CA ARG A 27 22.06 0.74 6.32
C ARG A 27 21.83 -0.74 6.02
N PRO A 28 20.83 -1.11 5.19
CA PRO A 28 20.68 -2.49 4.73
C PRO A 28 21.71 -2.82 3.63
N ASP A 29 21.98 -4.11 3.40
CA ASP A 29 22.65 -4.56 2.17
C ASP A 29 21.67 -4.69 0.99
N LEU A 30 20.41 -4.99 1.32
CA LEU A 30 19.29 -5.17 0.43
C LEU A 30 18.00 -4.71 1.11
N ALA A 31 17.25 -3.86 0.42
CA ALA A 31 15.88 -3.49 0.75
C ALA A 31 14.91 -4.06 -0.30
N ILE A 32 13.81 -4.67 0.17
CA ILE A 32 12.76 -5.25 -0.69
C ILE A 32 11.46 -4.50 -0.40
N PHE A 33 10.81 -4.05 -1.46
CA PHE A 33 9.53 -3.33 -1.42
C PHE A 33 8.47 -4.15 -2.16
N TYR A 34 7.31 -4.33 -1.53
CA TYR A 34 6.18 -5.08 -2.09
C TYR A 34 4.93 -4.20 -2.02
N ASN A 35 4.60 -3.55 -3.14
CA ASN A 35 3.69 -2.42 -3.20
C ASN A 35 2.56 -2.61 -4.22
N GLY A 36 1.70 -1.60 -4.31
CA GLY A 36 0.73 -1.42 -5.38
C GLY A 36 -0.69 -1.30 -4.86
N LEU A 37 -1.17 -2.34 -4.17
CA LEU A 37 -2.52 -2.35 -3.62
C LEU A 37 -2.78 -1.17 -2.69
N ASN A 38 -1.87 -0.89 -1.76
CA ASN A 38 -2.09 0.14 -0.76
C ASN A 38 -2.10 1.54 -1.39
N ASP A 39 -1.22 1.79 -2.37
CA ASP A 39 -1.18 3.04 -3.13
C ASP A 39 -2.49 3.26 -3.92
N MET A 40 -2.99 2.23 -4.59
CA MET A 40 -4.28 2.28 -5.30
C MET A 40 -5.46 2.47 -4.36
N TYR A 41 -5.53 1.68 -3.29
CA TYR A 41 -6.64 1.70 -2.34
C TYR A 41 -6.71 3.04 -1.60
N SER A 42 -5.57 3.56 -1.13
CA SER A 42 -5.51 4.85 -0.45
C SER A 42 -5.91 6.00 -1.36
N ALA A 43 -5.48 5.97 -2.63
CA ALA A 43 -5.86 6.97 -3.60
C ALA A 43 -7.36 6.94 -3.90
N ALA A 44 -7.94 5.75 -4.05
CA ALA A 44 -9.38 5.61 -4.23
C ALA A 44 -10.18 6.04 -2.97
N GLN A 45 -9.64 5.81 -1.79
CA GLN A 45 -10.25 6.25 -0.53
C GLN A 45 -10.22 7.77 -0.37
N SER A 46 -9.08 8.40 -0.65
CA SER A 46 -8.82 9.82 -0.35
C SER A 46 -9.09 10.77 -1.52
N GLY A 47 -9.06 10.27 -2.75
CA GLY A 47 -9.10 11.08 -3.98
C GLY A 47 -7.73 11.68 -4.36
N GLU A 48 -6.67 11.29 -3.65
CA GLU A 48 -5.32 11.84 -3.80
C GLU A 48 -4.25 10.74 -3.69
N ALA A 49 -3.27 10.77 -4.59
CA ALA A 49 -2.18 9.79 -4.60
C ALA A 49 -1.14 10.09 -3.51
N GLY A 50 -0.52 9.05 -2.96
CA GLY A 50 0.60 9.18 -2.01
C GLY A 50 0.20 9.52 -0.56
N ILE A 51 -1.10 9.63 -0.28
CA ILE A 51 -1.63 9.82 1.08
C ILE A 51 -1.70 8.48 1.80
N PRO A 52 -1.40 8.39 3.11
CA PRO A 52 -1.61 7.18 3.90
C PRO A 52 -3.07 6.73 3.93
N GLN A 53 -3.29 5.42 3.99
CA GLN A 53 -4.65 4.89 4.17
C GLN A 53 -5.28 5.42 5.46
N ASN A 54 -6.59 5.63 5.41
CA ASN A 54 -7.39 6.08 6.53
C ASN A 54 -6.94 7.43 7.13
N GLU A 55 -6.28 8.29 6.34
CA GLU A 55 -5.85 9.62 6.81
C GLU A 55 -7.04 10.45 7.31
N TRP A 56 -8.24 10.29 6.75
CA TRP A 56 -9.45 10.92 7.28
C TRP A 56 -9.79 10.50 8.71
N ASN A 57 -9.51 9.25 9.10
CA ASN A 57 -9.66 8.83 10.49
C ASN A 57 -8.65 9.54 11.37
N ARG A 58 -7.40 9.73 10.91
CA ARG A 58 -6.37 10.50 11.63
C ARG A 58 -6.73 11.98 11.76
N VAL A 59 -7.24 12.61 10.70
CA VAL A 59 -7.74 14.00 10.74
C VAL A 59 -8.95 14.11 11.67
N ALA A 60 -9.89 13.15 11.60
CA ALA A 60 -11.05 13.14 12.49
C ALA A 60 -10.65 12.92 13.95
N GLU A 61 -9.75 11.98 14.23
CA GLU A 61 -9.20 11.74 15.57
C GLU A 61 -8.40 12.94 16.08
N PHE A 62 -7.59 13.60 15.25
CA PHE A 62 -6.87 14.83 15.60
C PHE A 62 -7.83 15.99 15.90
N ASN A 63 -8.86 16.17 15.08
CA ASN A 63 -9.88 17.19 15.30
C ASN A 63 -10.71 16.90 16.56
N VAL A 64 -10.96 15.63 16.85
CA VAL A 64 -11.61 15.20 18.09
C VAL A 64 -10.66 15.33 19.27
N SER A 65 -9.37 15.03 19.17
CA SER A 65 -8.41 15.12 20.27
C SER A 65 -8.05 16.58 20.60
N SER A 66 -7.93 17.44 19.59
CA SER A 66 -7.78 18.90 19.76
C SER A 66 -9.04 19.53 20.37
N ARG A 67 -10.23 19.06 20.01
CA ARG A 67 -11.48 19.39 20.73
C ARG A 67 -11.57 18.73 22.09
N GLN A 68 -11.03 17.53 22.28
CA GLN A 68 -10.99 16.86 23.58
C GLN A 68 -10.10 17.61 24.54
N VAL A 69 -9.04 18.30 24.11
CA VAL A 69 -8.32 19.24 24.99
C VAL A 69 -9.29 20.30 25.51
N GLN A 70 -10.15 20.87 24.66
CA GLN A 70 -11.20 21.82 25.08
C GLN A 70 -12.27 21.16 25.98
N VAL A 71 -12.64 19.90 25.73
CA VAL A 71 -13.59 19.14 26.55
C VAL A 71 -12.96 18.66 27.87
N TYR A 72 -11.65 18.42 27.92
CA TYR A 72 -10.87 18.11 29.13
C TYR A 72 -10.79 19.34 30.01
N TRP A 73 -10.58 20.53 29.42
CA TRP A 73 -10.74 21.81 30.11
C TRP A 73 -12.15 21.94 30.71
N LEU A 74 -13.21 21.63 29.94
CA LEU A 74 -14.59 21.60 30.46
C LEU A 74 -14.85 20.51 31.52
N ALA A 75 -14.18 19.36 31.47
CA ALA A 75 -14.34 18.26 32.43
C ALA A 75 -13.51 18.42 33.70
N LEU A 76 -12.43 19.21 33.66
CA LEU A 76 -11.67 19.62 34.85
C LEU A 76 -12.44 20.68 35.67
N PHE A 77 -13.34 21.43 35.04
CA PHE A 77 -14.19 22.44 35.68
C PHE A 77 -15.68 22.08 35.78
N GLY A 78 -16.11 21.02 35.11
CA GLY A 78 -17.48 20.50 35.15
C GLY A 78 -17.57 19.28 36.04
N GLU A 79 -18.56 19.23 36.93
CA GLU A 79 -18.77 18.13 37.87
C GLU A 79 -18.83 16.75 37.17
N ARG A 80 -18.64 15.67 37.96
CA ARG A 80 -18.33 14.25 37.63
C ARG A 80 -19.07 13.57 36.47
N THR A 81 -20.04 14.21 35.82
CA THR A 81 -20.87 13.73 34.71
C THR A 81 -20.21 13.86 33.32
N GLY A 82 -19.23 14.75 33.14
CA GLY A 82 -18.63 15.03 31.82
C GLY A 82 -17.89 13.85 31.18
N LEU A 83 -17.16 13.05 31.96
CA LEU A 83 -16.30 11.98 31.44
C LEU A 83 -17.09 10.81 30.81
N HIS A 84 -18.28 10.50 31.34
CA HIS A 84 -19.12 9.40 30.85
C HIS A 84 -19.83 9.75 29.55
N ALA A 85 -20.28 11.00 29.40
CA ALA A 85 -20.87 11.50 28.16
C ALA A 85 -19.86 11.47 27.01
N VAL A 86 -18.60 11.84 27.28
CA VAL A 86 -17.51 11.78 26.29
C VAL A 86 -17.25 10.34 25.84
N ARG A 87 -17.13 9.38 26.76
CA ARG A 87 -16.90 7.97 26.41
C ARG A 87 -18.05 7.38 25.59
N LEU A 88 -19.29 7.77 25.88
CA LEU A 88 -20.46 7.34 25.12
C LEU A 88 -20.47 7.94 23.69
N MET A 89 -20.16 9.23 23.56
CA MET A 89 -20.04 9.89 22.26
C MET A 89 -18.95 9.26 21.39
N HIS A 90 -17.80 8.91 21.96
CA HIS A 90 -16.74 8.20 21.25
C HIS A 90 -17.18 6.82 20.74
N ARG A 91 -17.88 6.05 21.58
CA ARG A 91 -18.40 4.73 21.20
C ARG A 91 -19.47 4.80 20.11
N LEU A 92 -20.29 5.85 20.10
CA LEU A 92 -21.30 6.07 19.07
C LEU A 92 -20.68 6.55 17.75
N ALA A 93 -19.68 7.45 17.82
CA ALA A 93 -18.98 7.95 16.63
C ALA A 93 -18.13 6.88 15.93
N ALA A 94 -17.61 5.90 16.67
CA ALA A 94 -16.81 4.79 16.14
C ALA A 94 -17.64 3.66 15.51
N ARG A 95 -18.96 3.61 15.74
CA ARG A 95 -19.74 2.40 15.44
C ARG A 95 -20.20 2.26 14.00
N HIS A 96 -20.22 3.32 13.19
CA HIS A 96 -20.67 3.29 11.78
C HIS A 96 -19.99 4.40 10.97
N ARG A 97 -18.92 4.07 10.24
CA ARG A 97 -18.49 4.88 9.10
C ARG A 97 -18.12 3.92 7.96
N PRO A 98 -18.94 3.81 6.90
CA PRO A 98 -18.56 3.02 5.74
C PRO A 98 -17.27 3.59 5.15
N ASP A 99 -16.46 2.73 4.52
CA ASP A 99 -15.34 3.16 3.68
C ASP A 99 -15.91 4.08 2.60
N ARG A 100 -15.84 5.39 2.87
CA ARG A 100 -16.41 6.39 1.99
C ARG A 100 -15.34 6.70 0.97
N TYR A 101 -15.39 6.00 -0.16
CA TYR A 101 -14.52 6.32 -1.30
C TYR A 101 -14.75 7.76 -1.72
N ALA A 102 -13.66 8.47 -2.00
CA ALA A 102 -13.73 9.76 -2.65
C ALA A 102 -14.24 9.59 -4.10
N GLU A 103 -14.72 10.68 -4.69
CA GLU A 103 -15.01 10.69 -6.11
C GLU A 103 -13.71 10.48 -6.90
N LEU A 104 -13.69 9.44 -7.75
CA LEU A 104 -12.53 9.10 -8.58
C LEU A 104 -12.38 10.13 -9.71
N ARG A 105 -11.67 11.22 -9.41
CA ARG A 105 -11.44 12.30 -10.37
C ARG A 105 -10.61 11.83 -11.57
N PRO A 106 -10.83 12.44 -12.76
CA PRO A 106 -9.98 12.19 -13.92
C PRO A 106 -8.49 12.41 -13.60
N GLY A 107 -7.65 11.49 -14.08
CA GLY A 107 -6.20 11.56 -13.93
C GLY A 107 -5.64 10.99 -12.62
N LEU A 108 -6.48 10.65 -11.64
CA LEU A 108 -6.03 10.07 -10.36
C LEU A 108 -5.18 8.81 -10.55
N ASN A 109 -5.50 7.98 -11.55
CA ASN A 109 -4.74 6.78 -11.88
C ASN A 109 -3.30 7.11 -12.32
N ARG A 110 -3.10 8.15 -13.13
CA ARG A 110 -1.77 8.64 -13.51
C ARG A 110 -1.04 9.25 -12.32
N ASP A 111 -1.76 9.92 -11.43
CA ASP A 111 -1.18 10.52 -10.23
C ASP A 111 -0.63 9.44 -9.29
N VAL A 112 -1.32 8.29 -9.15
CA VAL A 112 -0.81 7.12 -8.40
C VAL A 112 0.51 6.63 -8.98
N VAL A 113 0.58 6.41 -10.30
CA VAL A 113 1.81 5.95 -10.96
C VAL A 113 2.93 6.97 -10.83
N THR A 114 2.61 8.26 -10.97
CA THR A 114 3.57 9.35 -10.85
C THR A 114 4.16 9.45 -9.44
N ALA A 115 3.30 9.37 -8.41
CA ALA A 115 3.72 9.40 -7.01
C ALA A 115 4.61 8.19 -6.67
N TYR A 116 4.17 6.99 -7.07
CA TYR A 116 4.94 5.76 -6.89
C TYR A 116 6.32 5.87 -7.54
N TYR A 117 6.39 6.25 -8.82
CA TYR A 117 7.64 6.40 -9.53
C TYR A 117 8.58 7.44 -8.89
N ALA A 118 8.04 8.57 -8.42
CA ALA A 118 8.82 9.59 -7.74
C ALA A 118 9.46 9.06 -6.45
N ASN A 119 8.72 8.26 -5.67
CA ASN A 119 9.23 7.59 -4.47
C ASN A 119 10.33 6.58 -4.83
N MET A 120 10.10 5.73 -5.85
CA MET A 120 11.08 4.73 -6.27
C MET A 120 12.38 5.36 -6.79
N ARG A 121 12.29 6.46 -7.53
CA ARG A 121 13.46 7.23 -7.97
C ARG A 121 14.23 7.85 -6.80
N ALA A 122 13.54 8.29 -5.75
CA ALA A 122 14.19 8.79 -4.54
C ALA A 122 14.91 7.66 -3.78
N ILE A 123 14.26 6.49 -3.63
CA ILE A 123 14.85 5.29 -3.05
C ILE A 123 16.10 4.86 -3.84
N ASP A 124 16.05 4.89 -5.17
CA ASP A 124 17.20 4.60 -6.03
C ASP A 124 18.39 5.54 -5.78
N GLY A 125 18.12 6.84 -5.64
CA GLY A 125 19.14 7.82 -5.27
C GLY A 125 19.77 7.51 -3.91
N LEU A 126 18.96 7.13 -2.92
CA LEU A 126 19.45 6.72 -1.60
C LEU A 126 20.26 5.42 -1.69
N ALA A 127 19.80 4.43 -2.45
CA ALA A 127 20.50 3.17 -2.66
C ALA A 127 21.91 3.38 -3.22
N LYS A 128 22.04 4.25 -4.23
CA LYS A 128 23.33 4.63 -4.82
C LYS A 128 24.22 5.40 -3.84
N ALA A 129 23.66 6.38 -3.12
CA ALA A 129 24.42 7.23 -2.20
C ALA A 129 24.92 6.47 -0.96
N TYR A 130 24.08 5.59 -0.42
CA TYR A 130 24.42 4.81 0.76
C TYR A 130 25.02 3.47 0.40
N GLY A 131 24.95 2.97 -0.84
CA GLY A 131 25.61 1.74 -1.29
C GLY A 131 24.85 0.45 -0.97
N PHE A 132 23.53 0.43 -1.09
CA PHE A 132 22.71 -0.78 -0.91
C PHE A 132 21.92 -1.12 -2.17
N ARG A 133 21.41 -2.35 -2.25
CA ARG A 133 20.58 -2.80 -3.38
C ARG A 133 19.10 -2.73 -3.07
N VAL A 134 18.28 -2.60 -4.10
CA VAL A 134 16.83 -2.47 -3.98
C VAL A 134 16.15 -3.38 -5.00
N LEU A 135 15.15 -4.14 -4.55
CA LEU A 135 14.22 -4.87 -5.39
C LEU A 135 12.81 -4.33 -5.14
N LEU A 136 12.11 -3.98 -6.21
CA LEU A 136 10.77 -3.39 -6.15
C LEU A 136 9.77 -4.35 -6.81
N TYR A 137 8.71 -4.71 -6.10
CA TYR A 137 7.68 -5.61 -6.60
C TYR A 137 6.32 -4.92 -6.61
N TRP A 138 5.70 -4.88 -7.80
CA TRP A 138 4.29 -4.48 -7.92
C TRP A 138 3.40 -5.72 -7.85
N GLN A 139 2.62 -5.83 -6.78
CA GLN A 139 1.97 -7.06 -6.37
C GLN A 139 0.78 -7.51 -7.25
N PRO A 140 0.39 -8.81 -7.19
CA PRO A 140 -0.85 -9.30 -7.78
C PRO A 140 -2.11 -8.70 -7.16
N VAL A 141 -3.12 -8.48 -8.00
CA VAL A 141 -4.51 -8.21 -7.60
C VAL A 141 -5.47 -9.07 -8.41
N LEU A 142 -6.62 -9.43 -7.82
CA LEU A 142 -7.57 -10.38 -8.42
C LEU A 142 -8.05 -9.94 -9.81
N TYR A 143 -8.11 -8.63 -10.04
CA TYR A 143 -8.55 -8.04 -11.32
C TYR A 143 -7.66 -8.42 -12.52
N ASN A 144 -6.42 -8.86 -12.30
CA ASN A 144 -5.51 -9.32 -13.35
C ASN A 144 -5.63 -10.84 -13.64
N LYS A 145 -6.37 -11.59 -12.81
CA LYS A 145 -6.52 -13.03 -12.99
C LYS A 145 -7.55 -13.32 -14.10
N ARG A 146 -7.12 -14.01 -15.17
CA ARG A 146 -8.00 -14.39 -16.28
C ARG A 146 -8.83 -15.64 -15.94
N SER A 147 -8.16 -16.68 -15.44
CA SER A 147 -8.78 -17.96 -15.10
C SER A 147 -9.27 -17.95 -13.65
N ARG A 148 -10.41 -17.28 -13.41
CA ARG A 148 -11.01 -17.15 -12.08
C ARG A 148 -11.89 -18.35 -11.73
N THR A 149 -11.77 -18.81 -10.49
CA THR A 149 -12.69 -19.81 -9.92
C THR A 149 -14.07 -19.19 -9.64
N ALA A 150 -15.09 -20.01 -9.43
CA ALA A 150 -16.42 -19.53 -9.05
C ALA A 150 -16.43 -18.75 -7.71
N PHE A 151 -15.46 -19.01 -6.83
CA PHE A 151 -15.27 -18.24 -5.61
C PHE A 151 -14.71 -16.84 -5.91
N GLU A 152 -13.63 -16.78 -6.69
CA GLU A 152 -12.97 -15.53 -7.09
C GLU A 152 -13.89 -14.64 -7.94
N GLU A 153 -14.75 -15.23 -8.78
CA GLU A 153 -15.73 -14.47 -9.55
C GLU A 153 -16.68 -13.68 -8.64
N LYS A 154 -17.07 -14.27 -7.50
CA LYS A 154 -17.88 -13.57 -6.50
C LYS A 154 -17.11 -12.43 -5.84
N MET A 155 -15.80 -12.60 -5.65
CA MET A 155 -14.95 -11.61 -4.98
C MET A 155 -14.73 -10.35 -5.81
N ILE A 156 -14.67 -10.45 -7.14
CA ILE A 156 -14.54 -9.26 -8.01
C ILE A 156 -15.70 -8.28 -7.85
N HIS A 157 -16.90 -8.80 -7.61
CA HIS A 157 -18.11 -7.99 -7.45
C HIS A 157 -18.33 -7.51 -6.00
N THR A 158 -17.37 -7.72 -5.09
CA THR A 158 -17.46 -7.18 -3.73
C THR A 158 -17.20 -5.68 -3.67
N GLN A 159 -16.55 -5.12 -4.70
CA GLN A 159 -16.28 -3.70 -4.84
C GLN A 159 -17.12 -3.08 -5.96
N PRO A 160 -17.40 -1.77 -5.90
CA PRO A 160 -18.10 -1.07 -6.99
C PRO A 160 -17.35 -1.18 -8.33
N GLU A 161 -18.07 -1.25 -9.45
CA GLU A 161 -17.47 -1.41 -10.80
C GLU A 161 -16.46 -0.30 -11.15
N HIS A 162 -16.72 0.94 -10.72
CA HIS A 162 -15.81 2.06 -10.95
C HIS A 162 -14.47 1.88 -10.21
N PHE A 163 -14.47 1.16 -9.09
CA PHE A 163 -13.25 0.82 -8.34
C PHE A 163 -12.42 -0.21 -9.10
N GLN A 164 -13.06 -1.27 -9.61
CA GLN A 164 -12.40 -2.24 -10.48
C GLN A 164 -11.79 -1.56 -11.72
N ALA A 165 -12.55 -0.70 -12.39
CA ALA A 165 -12.06 0.03 -13.57
C ALA A 165 -10.85 0.91 -13.24
N PHE A 166 -10.85 1.57 -12.08
CA PHE A 166 -9.72 2.36 -11.61
C PHE A 166 -8.48 1.49 -11.37
N PHE A 167 -8.61 0.39 -10.62
CA PHE A 167 -7.51 -0.54 -10.34
C PHE A 167 -6.92 -1.10 -11.63
N SER A 168 -7.76 -1.63 -12.53
CA SER A 168 -7.31 -2.13 -13.83
C SER A 168 -6.61 -1.05 -14.66
N SER A 169 -7.03 0.22 -14.56
CA SER A 169 -6.36 1.31 -15.26
C SER A 169 -4.98 1.63 -14.69
N VAL A 170 -4.80 1.57 -13.37
CA VAL A 170 -3.49 1.76 -12.73
C VAL A 170 -2.57 0.59 -13.05
N GLU A 171 -3.07 -0.64 -12.97
CA GLU A 171 -2.34 -1.86 -13.33
C GLU A 171 -1.80 -1.81 -14.77
N ALA A 172 -2.62 -1.36 -15.73
CA ALA A 172 -2.20 -1.20 -17.12
C ALA A 172 -1.08 -0.15 -17.25
N LEU A 173 -1.23 1.01 -16.59
CA LEU A 173 -0.22 2.08 -16.63
C LEU A 173 1.10 1.65 -15.99
N ILE A 174 1.06 0.98 -14.83
CA ILE A 174 2.26 0.48 -14.17
C ILE A 174 2.96 -0.58 -15.02
N ARG A 175 2.21 -1.51 -15.60
CA ARG A 175 2.77 -2.55 -16.47
C ARG A 175 3.48 -1.95 -17.68
N GLU A 176 2.87 -0.94 -18.31
CA GLU A 176 3.40 -0.28 -19.49
C GLU A 176 4.61 0.61 -19.16
N GLN A 177 4.46 1.51 -18.18
CA GLN A 177 5.49 2.50 -17.85
C GLN A 177 6.63 1.91 -17.03
N GLY A 178 6.33 0.99 -16.12
CA GLY A 178 7.30 0.35 -15.24
C GLY A 178 8.39 -0.40 -15.99
N ALA A 179 8.05 -0.99 -17.14
CA ALA A 179 9.02 -1.65 -18.04
C ALA A 179 10.06 -0.68 -18.64
N GLN A 180 9.80 0.63 -18.60
CA GLN A 180 10.67 1.67 -19.15
C GLN A 180 11.44 2.43 -18.07
N TRP A 181 11.23 2.11 -16.78
CA TRP A 181 11.85 2.86 -15.70
C TRP A 181 13.32 2.47 -15.54
N GLU A 182 14.19 3.47 -15.62
CA GLU A 182 15.63 3.35 -15.32
C GLU A 182 15.94 3.48 -13.82
N THR A 183 15.03 3.01 -12.96
CA THR A 183 15.18 3.04 -11.49
C THR A 183 15.76 1.72 -10.98
N CYS A 184 15.67 1.48 -9.66
CA CYS A 184 15.96 0.17 -9.07
C CYS A 184 15.26 -0.97 -9.82
N ASP A 185 15.76 -2.18 -9.62
CA ASP A 185 15.28 -3.40 -10.27
C ASP A 185 13.79 -3.63 -9.96
N PHE A 186 12.96 -3.22 -10.92
CA PHE A 186 11.51 -3.18 -10.82
C PHE A 186 10.89 -4.42 -11.48
N HIS A 187 10.13 -5.15 -10.68
CA HIS A 187 9.46 -6.38 -11.05
C HIS A 187 7.96 -6.18 -11.00
N TYR A 188 7.34 -6.04 -12.18
CA TYR A 188 5.90 -6.22 -12.28
C TYR A 188 5.57 -7.70 -12.11
N ILE A 189 4.88 -8.04 -11.02
CA ILE A 189 4.38 -9.40 -10.76
C ILE A 189 2.85 -9.41 -10.65
N GLY A 190 2.18 -8.35 -11.11
CA GLY A 190 0.73 -8.21 -11.08
C GLY A 190 -0.02 -9.30 -11.86
N ASP A 191 0.64 -9.98 -12.80
CA ASP A 191 0.14 -11.09 -13.60
C ASP A 191 0.65 -12.47 -13.19
N LEU A 192 1.33 -12.59 -12.04
CA LEU A 192 1.88 -13.86 -11.56
C LEU A 192 0.84 -15.00 -11.53
N PHE A 193 -0.43 -14.64 -11.29
CA PHE A 193 -1.55 -15.59 -11.18
C PHE A 193 -2.49 -15.60 -12.39
N GLU A 194 -2.14 -14.90 -13.48
CA GLU A 194 -3.01 -14.66 -14.63
C GLU A 194 -3.67 -15.95 -15.16
N HIS A 195 -2.87 -17.02 -15.26
CA HIS A 195 -3.26 -18.31 -15.83
C HIS A 195 -3.42 -19.44 -14.81
N ALA A 196 -3.19 -19.18 -13.51
CA ALA A 196 -3.39 -20.20 -12.49
C ALA A 196 -4.86 -20.65 -12.48
N SER A 197 -5.13 -21.94 -12.26
CA SER A 197 -6.49 -22.47 -12.17
C SER A 197 -6.96 -22.64 -10.72
N GLN A 198 -6.04 -22.59 -9.77
CA GLN A 198 -6.28 -22.67 -8.34
C GLN A 198 -6.87 -21.35 -7.80
N PRO A 199 -7.66 -21.41 -6.71
CA PRO A 199 -8.12 -20.23 -6.00
C PRO A 199 -6.96 -19.64 -5.19
N LEU A 200 -6.33 -18.60 -5.74
CA LEU A 200 -5.15 -17.98 -5.12
C LEU A 200 -5.49 -16.70 -4.34
N TYR A 201 -6.75 -16.26 -4.42
CA TYR A 201 -7.24 -15.08 -3.72
C TYR A 201 -8.29 -15.43 -2.65
N ILE A 202 -8.23 -14.74 -1.52
CA ILE A 202 -9.20 -14.79 -0.42
C ILE A 202 -10.26 -13.69 -0.59
N ASP A 203 -9.86 -12.53 -1.12
CA ASP A 203 -10.74 -11.43 -1.55
C ASP A 203 -10.20 -10.77 -2.84
N PHE A 204 -10.51 -9.50 -3.12
CA PHE A 204 -10.05 -8.82 -4.33
C PHE A 204 -8.52 -8.59 -4.39
N SER A 205 -7.79 -8.80 -3.29
CA SER A 205 -6.36 -8.46 -3.21
C SER A 205 -5.52 -9.33 -2.27
N HIS A 206 -6.10 -9.89 -1.21
CA HIS A 206 -5.40 -10.80 -0.31
C HIS A 206 -5.31 -12.19 -0.92
N ILE A 207 -4.13 -12.80 -0.79
CA ILE A 207 -3.78 -14.06 -1.45
C ILE A 207 -3.74 -15.22 -0.44
N SER A 208 -3.99 -16.43 -0.93
CA SER A 208 -3.94 -17.65 -0.11
C SER A 208 -2.51 -18.00 0.32
N GLU A 209 -2.36 -19.02 1.17
CA GLU A 209 -1.04 -19.55 1.53
C GLU A 209 -0.24 -19.96 0.29
N GLU A 210 -0.88 -20.65 -0.67
CA GLU A 210 -0.27 -21.02 -1.95
C GLU A 210 0.11 -19.78 -2.78
N GLY A 211 -0.75 -18.76 -2.82
CA GLY A 211 -0.41 -17.50 -3.49
C GLY A 211 0.83 -16.84 -2.87
N ASN A 212 0.89 -16.78 -1.54
CA ASN A 212 2.06 -16.26 -0.83
C ASN A 212 3.32 -17.09 -1.12
N HIS A 213 3.19 -18.42 -1.19
CA HIS A 213 4.30 -19.31 -1.54
C HIS A 213 4.88 -18.97 -2.92
N LEU A 214 4.02 -18.81 -3.93
CA LEU A 214 4.42 -18.46 -5.31
C LEU A 214 5.07 -17.07 -5.40
N VAL A 215 4.55 -16.07 -4.66
CA VAL A 215 5.18 -14.74 -4.58
C VAL A 215 6.55 -14.82 -3.91
N ALA A 216 6.64 -15.54 -2.79
CA ALA A 216 7.90 -15.72 -2.06
C ALA A 216 8.94 -16.47 -2.89
N GLU A 217 8.53 -17.50 -3.65
CA GLU A 217 9.40 -18.21 -4.60
C GLU A 217 9.94 -17.26 -5.67
N ARG A 218 9.07 -16.43 -6.25
CA ARG A 218 9.48 -15.41 -7.23
C ARG A 218 10.53 -14.47 -6.65
N ILE A 219 10.25 -13.86 -5.50
CA ILE A 219 11.18 -12.93 -4.84
C ILE A 219 12.50 -13.64 -4.50
N SER A 220 12.44 -14.84 -3.93
CA SER A 220 13.63 -15.59 -3.53
C SER A 220 14.53 -15.93 -4.71
N ARG A 221 13.95 -16.29 -5.86
CA ARG A 221 14.70 -16.54 -7.09
C ARG A 221 15.41 -15.28 -7.57
N ASP A 222 14.73 -14.14 -7.59
CA ASP A 222 15.28 -12.87 -8.05
C ASP A 222 16.41 -12.41 -7.10
N VAL A 223 16.25 -12.59 -5.78
CA VAL A 223 17.31 -12.38 -4.79
C VAL A 223 18.52 -13.28 -5.05
N ALA A 224 18.31 -14.58 -5.31
CA ALA A 224 19.40 -15.51 -5.59
C ALA A 224 20.20 -15.12 -6.85
N LEU A 225 19.50 -14.71 -7.92
CA LEU A 225 20.13 -14.20 -9.15
C LEU A 225 20.94 -12.93 -8.89
N MET A 226 20.41 -12.01 -8.07
CA MET A 226 21.12 -10.78 -7.66
C MET A 226 22.39 -11.10 -6.83
N LEU A 227 22.35 -12.11 -5.97
CA LEU A 227 23.52 -12.52 -5.19
C LEU A 227 24.59 -13.19 -6.07
N MET A 228 24.19 -14.02 -7.02
CA MET A 228 25.11 -14.68 -7.96
C MET A 228 25.81 -13.70 -8.91
N SER A 229 25.12 -12.66 -9.36
CA SER A 229 25.69 -11.65 -10.27
C SER A 229 26.67 -10.69 -9.57
N GLY A 230 26.57 -10.53 -8.25
CA GLY A 230 27.48 -9.69 -7.45
C GLY A 230 28.74 -10.40 -6.92
N GLY A 231 28.92 -11.69 -7.19
CA GLY A 231 30.08 -12.49 -6.73
C GLY A 231 31.20 -12.66 -7.76
N ALA A 232 31.16 -11.93 -8.86
CA ALA A 232 32.11 -12.05 -9.99
C ALA A 232 33.13 -10.90 -10.08
N GLU A 233 33.26 -10.07 -9.04
CA GLU A 233 34.27 -9.00 -8.94
C GLU A 233 35.41 -9.36 -7.98
#